data_AF-A0A602XBB1-F1
#
_entry.id   AF-A0A602XBB1-F1
#
_cell.length_a   1.000
_cell.length_b   1.000
_cell.length_c   1.000
_cell.angle_alpha   90.00
_cell.angle_beta   90.00
_cell.angle_gamma   90.00
#
_symmetry.space_group_name_H-M   'P 1'
#
loop_
_entity.id
_entity.type
_entity.pdbx_description
1 polymer ?
#
loop_
_entity_poly.entity_id
_entity_poly.type
_entity_poly.pdbx_seq_one_letter_code
_entity_poly.pdbx_strand_id
1 'polypeptide(L)'
;MDEKEVNFSLSYEQLTRIAEERIRECNLDSQGAIYISESAKAGAVLSYWYELAINGYASVNAIKRQELIDADHLRLRQLIWPEADKQ
;
A
#
# COMPACT_ATOMS: atom_id res chain seq x y z
N MET A 1 -18.10 26.93 -8.44
CA MET A 1 -17.87 25.64 -9.10
C MET A 1 -18.37 24.62 -8.10
N ASP A 2 -19.45 23.90 -8.39
CA ASP A 2 -19.92 22.84 -7.50
C ASP A 2 -18.80 21.80 -7.41
N GLU A 3 -18.11 21.75 -6.27
CA GLU A 3 -17.19 20.67 -5.93
C GLU A 3 -18.04 19.42 -5.76
N LYS A 4 -18.32 18.73 -6.87
CA LYS A 4 -18.82 17.36 -6.81
C LYS A 4 -17.83 16.58 -5.96
N GLU A 5 -18.30 16.07 -4.83
CA GLU A 5 -17.55 15.19 -3.94
C GLU A 5 -16.96 14.05 -4.78
N VAL A 6 -15.67 14.14 -5.12
CA VAL A 6 -14.98 13.17 -5.96
C VAL A 6 -14.62 11.99 -5.07
N ASN A 7 -15.57 11.08 -4.94
CA ASN A 7 -15.33 9.84 -4.20
C ASN A 7 -14.43 8.93 -5.03
N PHE A 8 -13.36 8.44 -4.42
CA PHE A 8 -12.49 7.45 -5.04
C PHE A 8 -13.32 6.23 -5.45
N SER A 9 -13.12 5.73 -6.67
CA SER A 9 -14.00 4.70 -7.25
C SER A 9 -13.84 3.32 -6.59
N LEU A 10 -12.74 3.10 -5.88
CA LEU A 10 -12.53 1.90 -5.08
C LEU A 10 -12.82 2.20 -3.61
N SER A 11 -13.30 1.20 -2.86
CA SER A 11 -13.27 1.24 -1.40
C SER A 11 -11.84 1.03 -0.88
N TYR A 12 -11.59 1.42 0.37
CA TYR A 12 -10.28 1.24 1.00
C TYR A 12 -9.85 -0.22 0.96
N GLU A 13 -10.78 -1.13 1.28
CA GLU A 13 -10.56 -2.58 1.26
C GLU A 13 -10.24 -3.08 -0.15
N GLN A 14 -10.90 -2.56 -1.19
CA GLN A 14 -10.62 -2.92 -2.57
C GLN A 14 -9.22 -2.45 -3.00
N LEU A 15 -8.87 -1.20 -2.68
CA LEU A 15 -7.56 -0.64 -2.98
C LEU A 15 -6.45 -1.45 -2.28
N THR A 16 -6.61 -1.76 -1.00
CA THR A 16 -5.64 -2.54 -0.21
C THR A 16 -5.50 -3.97 -0.71
N ARG A 17 -6.61 -4.63 -1.05
CA ARG A 17 -6.58 -5.98 -1.62
C ARG A 17 -5.83 -6.03 -2.95
N ILE A 18 -6.09 -5.07 -3.84
CA ILE A 18 -5.40 -5.00 -5.14
C ILE A 18 -3.90 -4.79 -4.94
N ALA A 19 -3.49 -3.88 -4.03
CA ALA A 19 -2.09 -3.65 -3.74
C ALA A 19 -1.40 -4.93 -3.21
N GLU A 20 -2.06 -5.65 -2.30
CA GLU A 20 -1.56 -6.93 -1.76
C GLU A 20 -1.39 -8.00 -2.84
N GLU A 21 -2.37 -8.16 -3.74
CA GLU A 21 -2.29 -9.09 -4.86
C GLU A 21 -1.11 -8.75 -5.78
N ARG A 22 -0.92 -7.46 -6.12
CA ARG A 22 0.20 -6.99 -6.95
C ARG A 22 1.57 -7.16 -6.30
N ILE A 23 1.67 -6.96 -4.99
CA ILE A 23 2.91 -7.22 -4.25
C ILE A 23 3.25 -8.71 -4.27
N ARG A 24 2.25 -9.59 -4.08
CA ARG A 24 2.44 -11.05 -4.11
C ARG A 24 2.80 -11.61 -5.48
N GLU A 25 2.44 -10.91 -6.56
CA GLU A 25 2.85 -11.27 -7.93
C GLU A 25 4.35 -11.01 -8.19
N CYS A 26 5.01 -10.19 -7.36
CA CYS A 26 6.45 -9.93 -7.48
C CYS A 26 7.26 -11.15 -7.01
N ASN A 27 8.31 -11.51 -7.76
CA ASN A 27 9.13 -12.68 -7.44
C ASN A 27 10.17 -12.36 -6.33
N LEU A 28 9.68 -12.21 -5.10
CA LEU A 28 10.47 -11.81 -3.93
C LEU A 28 11.33 -12.93 -3.33
N ASP A 29 11.09 -14.18 -3.71
CA ASP A 29 11.93 -15.33 -3.33
C ASP A 29 13.19 -15.46 -4.21
N SER A 30 13.31 -14.61 -5.24
CA SER A 30 14.48 -14.57 -6.12
C SER A 30 15.73 -14.04 -5.43
N GLN A 31 16.86 -13.99 -6.15
CA GLN A 31 18.16 -13.59 -5.59
C GLN A 31 18.86 -12.56 -6.51
N GLY A 32 19.79 -11.82 -5.92
CA GLY A 32 20.64 -10.87 -6.65
C GLY A 32 19.84 -9.77 -7.38
N ALA A 33 20.18 -9.51 -8.64
CA ALA A 33 19.56 -8.43 -9.41
C ALA A 33 18.05 -8.59 -9.63
N ILE A 34 17.55 -9.84 -9.68
CA ILE A 34 16.12 -10.11 -9.84
C ILE A 34 15.39 -9.67 -8.57
N TYR A 35 15.87 -10.08 -7.39
CA TYR A 35 15.29 -9.67 -6.10
C TYR A 35 15.24 -8.15 -5.95
N ILE A 36 16.32 -7.46 -6.33
CA ILE A 36 16.37 -5.99 -6.29
C ILE A 36 15.29 -5.38 -7.18
N SER A 37 15.15 -5.88 -8.42
CA SER A 37 14.16 -5.35 -9.36
C SER A 37 12.72 -5.61 -8.91
N GLU A 38 12.43 -6.82 -8.43
CA GLU A 38 11.10 -7.22 -7.96
C GLU A 38 10.73 -6.50 -6.66
N SER A 39 11.68 -6.33 -5.73
CA SER A 39 11.49 -5.52 -4.51
C SER A 39 11.19 -4.06 -4.85
N ALA A 40 11.86 -3.49 -5.86
CA ALA A 40 11.59 -2.12 -6.30
C ALA A 40 10.18 -1.98 -6.91
N LYS A 41 9.71 -2.96 -7.69
CA LYS A 41 8.34 -2.99 -8.23
C LYS A 41 7.31 -3.06 -7.11
N ALA A 42 7.48 -4.00 -6.16
CA ALA A 42 6.60 -4.14 -5.02
C ALA A 42 6.58 -2.86 -4.16
N GLY A 43 7.76 -2.25 -3.95
CA GLY A 43 7.88 -0.97 -3.24
C GLY A 43 7.12 0.16 -3.93
N ALA A 44 7.18 0.25 -5.26
CA ALA A 44 6.41 1.24 -6.01
C ALA A 44 4.90 1.04 -5.87
N VAL A 45 4.42 -0.21 -5.87
CA VAL A 45 3.00 -0.52 -5.60
C VAL A 45 2.60 -0.06 -4.19
N LEU A 46 3.41 -0.38 -3.18
CA LEU A 46 3.16 0.04 -1.79
C LEU A 46 3.11 1.56 -1.64
N SER A 47 4.08 2.29 -2.21
CA SER A 47 4.10 3.75 -2.18
C SER A 47 2.87 4.35 -2.85
N TYR A 48 2.46 3.81 -4.00
CA TYR A 48 1.28 4.31 -4.71
C TYR A 48 -0.02 4.05 -3.95
N TRP A 49 -0.15 2.86 -3.34
CA TRP A 49 -1.27 2.55 -2.46
C TRP A 49 -1.36 3.53 -1.28
N TYR A 50 -0.24 3.85 -0.62
CA TYR A 50 -0.20 4.75 0.53
C TYR A 50 -0.67 6.17 0.19
N GLU A 51 -0.17 6.71 -0.94
CA GLU A 51 -0.62 8.02 -1.44
C GLU A 51 -2.12 8.04 -1.75
N LEU A 52 -2.62 6.99 -2.42
CA LEU A 52 -4.04 6.87 -2.72
C LEU A 52 -4.88 6.71 -1.45
N ALA A 53 -4.38 6.02 -0.43
CA ALA A 53 -5.10 5.81 0.83
C ALA A 53 -5.23 7.12 1.64
N ILE A 54 -4.17 7.92 1.71
CA ILE A 54 -4.17 9.20 2.45
C ILE A 54 -5.02 10.26 1.75
N ASN A 55 -4.91 10.34 0.42
CA ASN A 55 -5.57 11.39 -0.36
C ASN A 55 -7.00 11.01 -0.79
N GLY A 56 -7.26 9.72 -1.01
CA GLY A 56 -8.51 9.22 -1.60
C GLY A 56 -9.63 8.95 -0.60
N TYR A 57 -9.31 8.78 0.69
CA TYR A 57 -10.31 8.59 1.73
C TYR A 57 -10.26 9.79 2.67
N ALA A 58 -11.23 10.69 2.54
CA ALA A 58 -11.38 11.89 3.36
C ALA A 58 -12.70 11.85 4.15
N SER A 59 -12.85 10.92 5.11
CA SER A 59 -13.98 10.84 6.05
C SER A 59 -13.60 11.07 7.53
N VAL A 60 -14.55 10.92 8.46
CA VAL A 60 -14.49 11.49 9.81
C VAL A 60 -13.55 10.71 10.76
N ASN A 61 -12.77 11.48 11.55
CA ASN A 61 -11.65 11.09 12.42
C ASN A 61 -10.37 10.66 11.69
N ALA A 62 -9.58 11.68 11.31
CA ALA A 62 -8.28 11.54 10.65
C ALA A 62 -7.28 10.66 11.44
N ILE A 63 -7.34 10.66 12.78
CA ILE A 63 -6.43 9.88 13.63
C ILE A 63 -6.67 8.38 13.42
N LYS A 64 -7.93 7.93 13.52
CA LYS A 64 -8.28 6.51 13.31
C LYS A 64 -7.97 6.01 11.90
N ARG A 65 -8.09 6.88 10.89
CA ARG A 65 -7.68 6.54 9.53
C ARG A 65 -6.17 6.35 9.47
N GLN A 66 -5.41 7.29 9.99
CA GLN A 66 -3.95 7.22 9.92
C GLN A 66 -3.45 5.94 10.59
N GLU A 67 -3.97 5.60 11.77
CA GLU A 67 -3.65 4.34 12.46
C GLU A 67 -3.94 3.11 11.60
N LEU A 68 -5.08 3.08 10.89
CA LEU A 68 -5.44 1.99 9.99
C LEU A 68 -4.48 1.91 8.79
N ILE A 69 -4.21 3.04 8.14
CA ILE A 69 -3.29 3.12 6.98
C ILE A 69 -1.89 2.71 7.40
N ASP A 70 -1.40 3.16 8.55
CA ASP A 70 -0.06 2.83 9.05
C ASP A 70 0.06 1.33 9.36
N ALA A 71 -0.97 0.74 9.96
CA ALA A 71 -1.02 -0.69 10.25
C ALA A 71 -1.02 -1.54 8.97
N ASP A 72 -1.81 -1.16 7.96
CA ASP A 72 -1.81 -1.85 6.67
C ASP A 72 -0.53 -1.59 5.87
N HIS A 73 0.05 -0.39 5.95
CA HIS A 73 1.34 -0.09 5.34
C HIS A 73 2.43 -1.00 5.89
N LEU A 74 2.49 -1.18 7.22
CA LEU A 74 3.42 -2.10 7.86
C LEU A 74 3.18 -3.54 7.41
N ARG A 75 1.91 -3.98 7.41
CA ARG A 75 1.54 -5.34 6.98
C ARG A 75 1.95 -5.63 5.53
N LEU A 76 1.72 -4.69 4.62
CA LEU A 76 2.11 -4.82 3.21
C LEU A 76 3.64 -4.73 3.03
N ARG A 77 4.31 -3.86 3.78
CA ARG A 77 5.78 -3.77 3.80
C ARG A 77 6.44 -5.08 4.20
N GLN A 78 5.86 -5.80 5.16
CA GLN A 78 6.37 -7.11 5.60
C GLN A 78 6.26 -8.20 4.54
N LEU A 79 5.38 -8.05 3.55
CA LEU A 79 5.36 -8.93 2.38
C LEU A 79 6.58 -8.72 1.48
N ILE A 80 7.17 -7.52 1.49
CA ILE A 80 8.34 -7.14 0.68
C ILE A 80 9.64 -7.40 1.44
N TRP A 81 9.70 -6.95 2.70
CA TRP A 81 10.89 -7.02 3.56
C TRP A 81 10.54 -7.59 4.94
N PRO A 82 10.35 -8.91 5.07
CA PRO A 82 9.95 -9.55 6.33
C PRO A 82 10.99 -9.43 7.47
N GLU A 83 12.22 -9.04 7.15
CA GLU A 83 13.32 -8.90 8.11
C GLU A 83 13.58 -7.46 8.58
N ALA A 84 12.98 -6.46 7.92
CA ALA A 84 13.31 -5.04 8.17
C ALA A 84 12.80 -4.52 9.53
N ASP A 85 11.80 -5.15 10.13
CA ASP A 85 11.16 -4.70 11.38
C ASP A 85 11.64 -5.46 12.63
N LYS A 86 12.66 -6.32 12.50
CA LYS A 86 13.22 -7.14 13.62
C LYS A 86 14.36 -6.47 14.41
N GLN A 87 14.47 -5.14 14.34
CA GLN A 87 15.50 -4.38 15.08
C GLN A 87 14.99 -3.87 16.43
#